data_AF-A0A1G7B8R6-F1
#
_entry.id   AF-A0A1G7B8R6-F1
#
_cell.length_a   1.000
_cell.length_b   1.000
_cell.length_c   1.000
_cell.angle_alpha   90.00
_cell.angle_beta   90.00
_cell.angle_gamma   90.00
#
_symmetry.space_group_name_H-M   'P 1'
#
loop_
_entity.id
_entity.type
_entity.pdbx_description
1 polymer ?
#
loop_
_entity_poly.entity_id
_entity_poly.type
_entity_poly.pdbx_seq_one_letter_code
_entity_poly.pdbx_strand_id
1 'polypeptide(L)'
;MQLSIFSVSTPATHNKRLDEGTFMAAAQFVMALNFAAEFELLSLSAMNVQATAKKGGLVFVRNGKLKMHPEIYDHLSLISISSICASSVYVHGLDKISTEIIHLPYSDGLLDVKGAEEDYMSFKRLCSPICRFFLLHPKKVQWSAILAAFRFFLMDGVWEVVGFVAKAIHQADADVCSCAQLLDEMQKQDWYPGFAANLQNFHQSRYPLSKQGLTAELPEMA
;
A
#
# COMPACT_ATOMS: atom_id res chain seq x y z
N MET A 1 -20.91 13.24 -57.52
CA MET A 1 -19.59 13.10 -56.89
C MET A 1 -19.80 12.36 -55.58
N GLN A 2 -19.60 11.03 -55.54
CA GLN A 2 -18.35 10.32 -55.19
C GLN A 2 -17.81 10.68 -53.80
N LEU A 3 -17.41 9.78 -52.89
CA LEU A 3 -17.39 8.32 -52.78
C LEU A 3 -16.98 7.98 -51.32
N SER A 4 -17.48 6.88 -50.76
CA SER A 4 -17.11 6.29 -49.45
C SER A 4 -15.62 5.98 -49.30
N ILE A 5 -15.12 5.91 -48.05
CA ILE A 5 -14.30 4.77 -47.56
C ILE A 5 -14.62 4.49 -46.08
N PHE A 6 -14.91 3.23 -45.77
CA PHE A 6 -15.04 2.65 -44.43
C PHE A 6 -13.76 2.82 -43.59
N SER A 7 -13.90 2.99 -42.28
CA SER A 7 -13.15 2.15 -41.34
C SER A 7 -14.03 1.75 -40.16
N VAL A 8 -14.30 0.45 -40.08
CA VAL A 8 -14.61 -0.19 -38.80
C VAL A 8 -13.26 -0.49 -38.18
N SER A 9 -12.90 0.20 -37.11
CA SER A 9 -12.04 -0.38 -36.09
C SER A 9 -12.92 -0.67 -34.89
N THR A 10 -13.13 -1.97 -34.70
CA THR A 10 -13.49 -2.72 -33.48
C THR A 10 -13.59 -1.95 -32.16
N PRO A 11 -14.49 -2.38 -31.26
CA PRO A 11 -14.75 -1.69 -29.99
C PRO A 11 -13.45 -1.46 -29.24
N ALA A 12 -13.34 -0.33 -28.56
CA ALA A 12 -12.28 -0.06 -27.60
C ALA A 12 -12.32 -1.14 -26.52
N THR A 13 -11.66 -2.27 -26.77
CA THR A 13 -11.21 -3.16 -25.72
C THR A 13 -10.09 -2.40 -25.02
N HIS A 14 -10.45 -1.52 -24.09
CA HIS A 14 -9.56 -1.13 -23.00
C HIS A 14 -9.34 -2.36 -22.10
N ASN A 15 -8.73 -3.40 -22.68
CA ASN A 15 -8.12 -4.52 -21.96
C ASN A 15 -6.64 -4.21 -21.79
N LYS A 16 -6.32 -3.02 -21.28
CA LYS A 16 -5.00 -2.82 -20.67
C LYS A 16 -5.04 -3.65 -19.39
N ARG A 17 -4.24 -4.71 -19.34
CA ARG A 17 -4.05 -5.52 -18.14
C ARG A 17 -3.55 -4.57 -17.05
N LEU A 18 -4.16 -4.62 -15.86
CA LEU A 18 -3.67 -3.86 -14.70
C LEU A 18 -2.18 -4.20 -14.50
N ASP A 19 -1.34 -3.18 -14.42
CA ASP A 19 0.08 -3.34 -14.19
C ASP A 19 0.40 -3.34 -12.69
N GLU A 20 1.56 -3.91 -12.34
CA GLU A 20 2.05 -4.02 -10.98
C GLU A 20 2.15 -2.65 -10.27
N GLY A 21 2.58 -1.61 -10.98
CA GLY A 21 2.72 -0.26 -10.44
C GLY A 21 1.39 0.35 -10.00
N THR A 22 0.32 0.05 -10.74
CA THR A 22 -1.05 0.45 -10.35
C THR A 22 -1.51 -0.23 -9.05
N PHE A 23 -1.18 -1.52 -8.88
CA PHE A 23 -1.45 -2.24 -7.61
C PHE A 23 -0.63 -1.69 -6.44
N MET A 24 0.64 -1.36 -6.67
CA MET A 24 1.50 -0.76 -5.66
C MET A 24 0.93 0.58 -5.16
N ALA A 25 0.50 1.46 -6.07
CA ALA A 25 -0.08 2.75 -5.72
C ALA A 25 -1.43 2.60 -4.99
N ALA A 26 -2.29 1.69 -5.46
CA ALA A 26 -3.55 1.37 -4.81
C ALA A 26 -3.36 0.85 -3.39
N ALA A 27 -2.38 -0.03 -3.20
CA ALA A 27 -2.07 -0.62 -1.90
C ALA A 27 -1.58 0.42 -0.89
N GLN A 28 -0.72 1.35 -1.32
CA GLN A 28 -0.31 2.47 -0.46
C GLN A 28 -1.48 3.37 -0.08
N PHE A 29 -2.41 3.61 -1.00
CA PHE A 29 -3.62 4.38 -0.72
C PHE A 29 -4.48 3.67 0.33
N VAL A 30 -4.80 2.40 0.11
CA VAL A 30 -5.63 1.58 1.01
C VAL A 30 -4.98 1.45 2.39
N MET A 31 -3.66 1.26 2.46
CA MET A 31 -2.91 1.27 3.72
C MET A 31 -3.04 2.62 4.43
N ALA A 32 -2.94 3.72 3.70
CA ALA A 32 -3.01 5.06 4.29
C ALA A 32 -4.39 5.42 4.84
N LEU A 33 -5.47 4.78 4.37
CA LEU A 33 -6.81 4.98 4.93
C LEU A 33 -6.91 4.59 6.41
N ASN A 34 -6.03 3.71 6.89
CA ASN A 34 -5.93 3.39 8.33
C ASN A 34 -5.54 4.62 9.19
N PHE A 35 -4.96 5.66 8.59
CA PHE A 35 -4.33 6.79 9.27
C PHE A 35 -4.90 8.14 8.80
N ALA A 36 -6.15 8.14 8.34
CA ALA A 36 -6.81 9.33 7.78
C ALA A 36 -7.06 10.45 8.83
N ALA A 37 -6.97 10.16 10.12
CA ALA A 37 -7.05 11.17 11.18
C ALA A 37 -5.72 11.94 11.35
N GLU A 38 -4.60 11.30 10.99
CA GLU A 38 -3.24 11.82 11.13
C GLU A 38 -2.73 12.50 9.85
N PHE A 39 -3.22 12.05 8.68
CA PHE A 39 -2.82 12.54 7.36
C PHE A 39 -4.03 12.87 6.51
N GLU A 40 -4.02 14.06 5.90
CA GLU A 40 -4.95 14.42 4.84
C GLU A 40 -4.40 13.94 3.49
N LEU A 41 -5.14 13.04 2.83
CA LEU A 41 -4.82 12.54 1.50
C LEU A 41 -5.41 13.46 0.43
N LEU A 42 -4.55 14.15 -0.32
CA LEU A 42 -5.01 15.13 -1.31
C LEU A 42 -5.22 14.54 -2.70
N SER A 43 -4.32 13.66 -3.15
CA SER A 43 -4.40 13.07 -4.49
C SER A 43 -3.59 11.77 -4.60
N LEU A 44 -3.97 10.97 -5.60
CA LEU A 44 -3.33 9.71 -5.97
C LEU A 44 -2.99 9.75 -7.45
N SER A 45 -1.76 9.41 -7.82
CA SER A 45 -1.30 9.37 -9.21
C SER A 45 -0.69 8.01 -9.52
N ALA A 46 -1.08 7.42 -10.66
CA ALA A 46 -0.54 6.15 -11.14
C ALA A 46 0.93 6.30 -11.54
N MET A 47 1.80 5.38 -11.15
CA MET A 47 3.17 5.33 -11.68
C MET A 47 3.14 4.78 -13.12
N ASN A 48 3.65 5.54 -14.09
CA ASN A 48 4.07 4.98 -15.36
C ASN A 48 5.55 4.61 -15.26
N VAL A 49 5.89 3.31 -15.34
CA VAL A 49 7.27 2.78 -15.31
C VAL A 49 8.06 3.15 -16.57
N GLN A 50 7.45 3.85 -17.54
CA GLN A 50 8.10 4.31 -18.75
C GLN A 50 7.96 5.82 -18.93
N ALA A 51 9.13 6.46 -19.10
CA ALA A 51 9.38 7.88 -19.40
C ALA A 51 9.61 8.80 -18.19
N THR A 52 10.88 9.18 -18.07
CA THR A 52 11.41 10.44 -17.54
C THR A 52 10.37 11.46 -17.06
N ALA A 53 10.25 11.55 -15.73
CA ALA A 53 9.73 12.66 -14.95
C ALA A 53 8.21 12.97 -15.04
N LYS A 54 7.40 12.11 -14.43
CA LYS A 54 6.44 12.56 -13.40
C LYS A 54 6.47 11.56 -12.24
N LYS A 55 6.86 12.03 -11.05
CA LYS A 55 6.74 11.24 -9.82
C LYS A 55 5.25 11.09 -9.49
N GLY A 56 4.62 10.03 -10.01
CA GLY A 56 3.34 9.56 -9.50
C GLY A 56 3.54 9.08 -8.07
N GLY A 57 2.70 9.53 -7.15
CA GLY A 57 2.81 9.24 -5.72
C GLY A 57 1.62 9.76 -4.95
N LEU A 58 1.46 9.28 -3.73
CA LEU A 58 0.48 9.80 -2.79
C LEU A 58 0.95 11.15 -2.25
N VAL A 59 0.08 12.15 -2.31
CA VAL A 59 0.33 13.44 -1.66
C VAL A 59 -0.35 13.44 -0.30
N PHE A 60 0.47 13.27 0.74
CA PHE A 60 0.05 13.39 2.13
C PHE A 60 0.31 14.80 2.65
N VAL A 61 -0.68 15.39 3.29
CA VAL A 61 -0.49 16.54 4.18
C VAL A 61 -0.67 16.08 5.61
N ARG A 62 0.42 16.07 6.36
CA ARG A 62 0.39 15.74 7.79
C ARG A 62 -0.44 16.79 8.53
N ASN A 63 -1.28 16.34 9.46
CA ASN A 63 -1.94 17.25 10.39
C ASN A 63 -0.90 17.97 11.28
N GLY A 64 -0.65 19.25 11.01
CA GLY A 64 0.37 20.05 11.70
C GLY A 64 0.15 20.20 13.21
N LYS A 65 -1.06 19.89 13.70
CA LYS A 65 -1.40 19.94 15.13
C LYS A 65 -0.89 18.73 15.92
N LEU A 66 -0.55 17.63 15.24
CA LEU A 66 -0.05 16.42 15.89
C LEU A 66 1.45 16.52 16.14
N LYS A 67 1.91 16.08 17.32
CA LYS A 67 3.35 15.98 17.61
C LYS A 67 3.97 14.82 16.84
N MET A 68 5.26 14.92 16.50
CA MET A 68 6.01 13.82 15.89
C MET A 68 6.25 12.72 16.94
N HIS A 69 5.32 11.75 17.00
CA HIS A 69 5.39 10.56 17.83
C HIS A 69 5.97 9.38 17.02
N PRO A 70 6.66 8.39 17.63
CA PRO A 70 7.08 7.15 16.96
C PRO A 70 5.96 6.49 16.14
N GLU A 71 4.71 6.60 16.57
CA GLU A 71 3.52 6.16 15.85
C GLU A 71 3.37 6.76 14.45
N ILE A 72 3.61 8.07 14.29
CA ILE A 72 3.58 8.72 12.96
C ILE A 72 4.63 8.11 12.03
N TYR A 73 5.80 7.76 12.57
CA TYR A 73 6.83 7.09 11.79
C TYR A 73 6.47 5.63 11.47
N ASP A 74 5.75 4.95 12.36
CA ASP A 74 5.20 3.60 12.11
C ASP A 74 4.17 3.66 10.96
N HIS A 75 3.23 4.60 11.00
CA HIS A 75 2.24 4.81 9.92
C HIS A 75 2.91 5.05 8.57
N LEU A 76 3.86 5.98 8.51
CA LEU A 76 4.60 6.27 7.29
C LEU A 76 5.42 5.05 6.82
N SER A 77 6.00 4.29 7.75
CA SER A 77 6.74 3.08 7.40
C SER A 77 5.82 1.99 6.82
N LEU A 78 4.62 1.82 7.37
CA LEU A 78 3.60 0.88 6.89
C LEU A 78 3.12 1.29 5.49
N ILE A 79 2.80 2.57 5.27
CA ILE A 79 2.47 3.09 3.94
C ILE A 79 3.63 2.85 2.96
N SER A 80 4.87 3.18 3.35
CA SER A 80 6.03 3.04 2.47
C SER A 80 6.30 1.59 2.06
N ILE A 81 6.21 0.63 2.99
CA ILE A 81 6.53 -0.78 2.70
C ILE A 81 5.36 -1.53 2.04
N SER A 82 4.15 -0.99 2.13
CA SER A 82 2.94 -1.60 1.57
C SER A 82 2.99 -1.76 0.05
N SER A 83 3.65 -0.87 -0.69
CA SER A 83 3.84 -1.02 -2.15
C SER A 83 4.62 -2.28 -2.49
N ILE A 84 5.75 -2.50 -1.82
CA ILE A 84 6.62 -3.66 -2.00
C ILE A 84 5.86 -4.95 -1.62
N CYS A 85 5.17 -4.94 -0.48
CA CYS A 85 4.37 -6.09 -0.05
C CYS A 85 3.24 -6.38 -1.05
N ALA A 86 2.61 -5.36 -1.62
CA ALA A 86 1.57 -5.52 -2.63
C ALA A 86 2.11 -6.03 -3.97
N SER A 87 3.29 -5.58 -4.42
CA SER A 87 3.99 -6.15 -5.57
C SER A 87 4.22 -7.66 -5.36
N SER A 88 4.65 -8.03 -4.16
CA SER A 88 4.86 -9.44 -3.79
C SER A 88 3.56 -10.25 -3.86
N VAL A 89 2.45 -9.72 -3.33
CA VAL A 89 1.12 -10.35 -3.43
C VAL A 89 0.66 -10.42 -4.88
N TYR A 90 0.90 -9.39 -5.70
CA TYR A 90 0.54 -9.37 -7.11
C TYR A 90 1.30 -10.44 -7.91
N VAL A 91 2.59 -10.64 -7.65
CA VAL A 91 3.43 -11.62 -8.36
C VAL A 91 3.17 -13.05 -7.88
N HIS A 92 2.98 -13.25 -6.57
CA HIS A 92 2.94 -14.58 -5.96
C HIS A 92 1.53 -15.08 -5.62
N GLY A 93 0.56 -14.19 -5.51
CA GLY A 93 -0.80 -14.49 -5.07
C GLY A 93 -0.95 -14.56 -3.55
N LEU A 94 -2.16 -14.28 -3.07
CA LEU A 94 -2.48 -14.27 -1.63
C LEU A 94 -2.22 -15.63 -0.95
N ASP A 95 -2.57 -16.74 -1.61
CA ASP A 95 -2.43 -18.09 -1.03
C ASP A 95 -0.97 -18.39 -0.67
N LYS A 96 -0.05 -18.11 -1.60
CA LYS A 96 1.37 -18.33 -1.39
C LYS A 96 1.90 -17.43 -0.27
N ILE A 97 1.54 -16.14 -0.31
CA ILE A 97 1.92 -15.18 0.73
C ILE A 97 1.43 -15.65 2.11
N SER A 98 0.17 -16.04 2.23
CA SER A 98 -0.42 -16.54 3.49
C SER A 98 0.39 -17.69 4.10
N THR A 99 0.86 -18.62 3.25
CA THR A 99 1.65 -19.77 3.71
C THR A 99 3.12 -19.46 4.01
N GLU A 100 3.72 -18.47 3.33
CA GLU A 100 5.17 -18.24 3.41
C GLU A 100 5.56 -17.09 4.35
N ILE A 101 4.66 -16.15 4.66
CA ILE A 101 4.99 -15.00 5.54
C ILE A 101 5.42 -15.43 6.95
N ILE A 102 4.99 -16.60 7.42
CA ILE A 102 5.38 -17.17 8.72
C ILE A 102 6.87 -17.54 8.77
N HIS A 103 7.50 -17.70 7.61
CA HIS A 103 8.93 -18.04 7.48
C HIS A 103 9.82 -16.82 7.30
N LEU A 104 9.25 -15.61 7.17
CA LEU A 104 10.04 -14.38 7.19
C LEU A 104 10.72 -14.23 8.55
N PRO A 105 11.99 -13.78 8.59
CA PRO A 105 12.77 -13.18 7.48
C PRO A 105 13.57 -14.18 6.63
N TYR A 106 13.43 -15.49 6.87
CA TYR A 106 14.28 -16.53 6.29
C TYR A 106 13.79 -17.03 4.93
N SER A 107 12.63 -16.57 4.47
CA SER A 107 12.12 -16.87 3.13
C SER A 107 12.84 -16.02 2.09
N ASP A 108 13.54 -16.67 1.17
CA ASP A 108 14.17 -15.99 0.04
C ASP A 108 13.13 -15.60 -1.02
N GLY A 109 13.31 -14.41 -1.62
CA GLY A 109 12.61 -14.00 -2.84
C GLY A 109 11.23 -13.36 -2.68
N LEU A 110 10.55 -13.49 -1.53
CA LEU A 110 9.23 -12.88 -1.33
C LEU A 110 9.23 -11.35 -1.41
N LEU A 111 10.36 -10.71 -1.14
CA LEU A 111 10.51 -9.26 -1.11
C LEU A 111 11.44 -8.75 -2.23
N ASP A 112 11.79 -9.61 -3.20
CA ASP A 112 12.69 -9.24 -4.29
C ASP A 112 11.94 -8.50 -5.41
N VAL A 113 11.68 -7.21 -5.18
CA VAL A 113 11.01 -6.31 -6.13
C VAL A 113 12.06 -5.50 -6.88
N LYS A 114 12.15 -5.71 -8.20
CA LYS A 114 13.13 -5.03 -9.06
C LYS A 114 12.89 -3.51 -9.06
N GLY A 115 13.94 -2.74 -8.81
CA GLY A 115 13.89 -1.27 -8.84
C GLY A 115 13.31 -0.62 -7.58
N ALA A 116 13.06 -1.39 -6.51
CA ALA A 116 12.49 -0.89 -5.25
C ALA A 116 13.56 -0.43 -4.23
N GLU A 117 14.82 -0.28 -4.63
CA GLU A 117 15.93 0.06 -3.71
C GLU A 117 15.70 1.39 -2.99
N GLU A 118 15.19 2.40 -3.69
CA GLU A 118 14.89 3.71 -3.10
C GLU A 118 13.73 3.64 -2.08
N ASP A 119 12.73 2.81 -2.35
CA ASP A 119 11.59 2.58 -1.46
C ASP A 119 12.05 1.87 -0.18
N TYR A 120 12.91 0.84 -0.31
CA TYR A 120 13.53 0.18 0.84
C TYR A 120 14.37 1.13 1.69
N MET A 121 15.13 2.02 1.07
CA MET A 121 15.93 3.00 1.79
C MET A 121 15.06 4.05 2.51
N SER A 122 13.97 4.47 1.88
CA SER A 122 12.97 5.36 2.48
C SER A 122 12.29 4.71 3.67
N PHE A 123 11.84 3.47 3.52
CA PHE A 123 11.29 2.64 4.59
C PHE A 123 12.27 2.50 5.77
N LYS A 124 13.54 2.16 5.52
CA LYS A 124 14.57 2.05 6.57
C LYS A 124 14.76 3.36 7.34
N ARG A 125 14.72 4.50 6.65
CA ARG A 125 14.80 5.83 7.29
C ARG A 125 13.60 6.09 8.18
N LEU A 126 12.40 5.69 7.76
CA LEU A 126 11.16 5.83 8.54
C LEU A 126 11.15 4.94 9.78
N CYS A 127 11.75 3.75 9.74
CA CYS A 127 11.86 2.89 10.93
C CYS A 127 12.85 3.43 11.99
N SER A 128 13.87 4.21 11.59
CA SER A 128 14.96 4.62 12.50
C SER A 128 14.47 5.36 13.76
N PRO A 129 13.54 6.35 13.68
CA PRO A 129 12.98 7.00 14.86
C PRO A 129 12.30 6.03 15.85
N ILE A 130 11.57 5.03 15.34
CA ILE A 130 10.91 4.00 16.15
C ILE A 130 11.96 3.17 16.90
N CYS A 131 13.02 2.76 16.19
CA CYS A 131 14.14 2.00 16.77
C CYS A 131 14.79 2.74 17.92
N ARG A 132 15.07 4.04 17.75
CA ARG A 132 15.69 4.89 18.77
C ARG A 132 14.76 5.11 19.95
N PHE A 133 13.47 5.33 19.71
CA PHE A 133 12.49 5.59 20.76
C PHE A 133 12.33 4.38 21.69
N PHE A 134 12.16 3.19 21.14
CA PHE A 134 11.95 1.96 21.93
C PHE A 134 13.24 1.21 22.29
N LEU A 135 14.39 1.71 21.85
CA LEU A 135 15.70 1.03 21.98
C LEU A 135 15.65 -0.40 21.44
N LEU A 136 15.18 -0.54 20.20
CA LEU A 136 15.02 -1.80 19.48
C LEU A 136 16.00 -1.90 18.31
N HIS A 137 16.38 -3.13 17.99
CA HIS A 137 17.24 -3.42 16.84
C HIS A 137 16.51 -3.09 15.53
N PRO A 138 17.14 -2.39 14.55
CA PRO A 138 16.46 -1.96 13.32
C PRO A 138 15.78 -3.07 12.53
N LYS A 139 16.41 -4.24 12.44
CA LYS A 139 15.81 -5.41 11.77
C LYS A 139 14.47 -5.80 12.39
N LYS A 140 14.32 -5.74 13.72
CA LYS A 140 13.07 -6.14 14.38
C LYS A 140 11.91 -5.23 14.00
N VAL A 141 12.15 -3.91 14.04
CA VAL A 141 11.14 -2.91 13.66
C VAL A 141 10.77 -3.02 12.18
N GLN A 142 11.75 -3.20 11.30
CA GLN A 142 11.50 -3.36 9.87
C GLN A 142 10.64 -4.60 9.57
N TRP A 143 11.01 -5.75 10.13
CA TRP A 143 10.25 -6.98 9.93
C TRP A 143 8.86 -6.94 10.55
N SER A 144 8.72 -6.32 11.72
CA SER A 144 7.42 -6.05 12.32
C SER A 144 6.50 -5.27 11.36
N ALA A 145 7.00 -4.18 10.76
CA ALA A 145 6.22 -3.39 9.80
C ALA A 145 5.88 -4.19 8.51
N ILE A 146 6.82 -4.98 8.00
CA ILE A 146 6.59 -5.87 6.84
C ILE A 146 5.49 -6.88 7.13
N LEU A 147 5.57 -7.58 8.26
CA LEU A 147 4.58 -8.58 8.66
C LEU A 147 3.21 -7.95 8.88
N ALA A 148 3.16 -6.77 9.49
CA ALA A 148 1.91 -6.01 9.65
C ALA A 148 1.30 -5.65 8.29
N ALA A 149 2.11 -5.19 7.32
CA ALA A 149 1.62 -4.88 5.97
C ALA A 149 1.08 -6.12 5.24
N PHE A 150 1.76 -7.27 5.31
CA PHE A 150 1.23 -8.51 4.72
C PHE A 150 -0.06 -8.97 5.40
N ARG A 151 -0.10 -8.98 6.74
CA ARG A 151 -1.30 -9.36 7.49
C ARG A 151 -2.48 -8.49 7.13
N PHE A 152 -2.27 -7.19 6.93
CA PHE A 152 -3.31 -6.27 6.48
C PHE A 152 -3.88 -6.70 5.12
N PHE A 153 -3.05 -7.01 4.13
CA PHE A 153 -3.51 -7.48 2.82
C PHE A 153 -4.17 -8.86 2.84
N LEU A 154 -3.86 -9.68 3.84
CA LEU A 154 -4.48 -10.99 4.05
C LEU A 154 -5.81 -10.91 4.84
N MET A 155 -6.21 -9.74 5.34
CA MET A 155 -7.54 -9.58 5.93
C MET A 155 -8.62 -9.67 4.85
N ASP A 156 -9.71 -10.36 5.15
CA ASP A 156 -10.81 -10.60 4.21
C ASP A 156 -11.30 -9.30 3.56
N GLY A 157 -11.35 -9.29 2.22
CA GLY A 157 -11.84 -8.16 1.44
C GLY A 157 -10.82 -7.04 1.20
N VAL A 158 -9.70 -6.98 1.91
CA VAL A 158 -8.74 -5.87 1.76
C VAL A 158 -8.08 -5.89 0.37
N TRP A 159 -7.69 -7.06 -0.12
CA TRP A 159 -7.06 -7.18 -1.43
C TRP A 159 -8.03 -6.88 -2.57
N GLU A 160 -9.31 -7.22 -2.42
CA GLU A 160 -10.38 -6.87 -3.35
C GLU A 160 -10.56 -5.35 -3.43
N VAL A 161 -10.45 -4.65 -2.29
CA VAL A 161 -10.45 -3.19 -2.25
C VAL A 161 -9.22 -2.61 -2.95
N VAL A 162 -8.03 -3.19 -2.75
CA VAL A 162 -6.83 -2.81 -3.51
C VAL A 162 -7.08 -2.98 -5.02
N GLY A 163 -7.69 -4.09 -5.44
CA GLY A 163 -8.07 -4.33 -6.83
C GLY A 163 -9.09 -3.32 -7.37
N PHE A 164 -10.08 -2.94 -6.57
CA PHE A 164 -11.06 -1.90 -6.91
C PHE A 164 -10.38 -0.55 -7.13
N VAL A 165 -9.52 -0.13 -6.20
CA VAL A 165 -8.78 1.12 -6.30
C VAL A 165 -7.81 1.09 -7.48
N ALA A 166 -7.09 -0.02 -7.69
CA ALA A 166 -6.20 -0.20 -8.84
C ALA A 166 -6.96 -0.02 -10.16
N LYS A 167 -8.16 -0.59 -10.27
CA LYS A 167 -9.02 -0.40 -11.45
C LYS A 167 -9.44 1.06 -11.62
N ALA A 168 -9.81 1.75 -10.55
CA ALA A 168 -10.19 3.16 -10.61
C ALA A 168 -9.02 4.06 -11.05
N ILE A 169 -7.82 3.82 -10.51
CA ILE A 169 -6.58 4.50 -10.93
C ILE A 169 -6.32 4.26 -12.42
N HIS A 170 -6.41 3.01 -12.86
CA HIS A 170 -6.14 2.63 -14.25
C HIS A 170 -7.12 3.24 -15.25
N GLN A 171 -8.36 3.46 -14.83
CA GLN A 171 -9.44 4.00 -15.66
C GLN A 171 -9.57 5.53 -15.59
N ALA A 172 -8.78 6.20 -14.75
CA ALA A 172 -8.83 7.65 -14.64
C ALA A 172 -8.41 8.31 -15.97
N ASP A 173 -9.25 9.21 -16.48
CA ASP A 173 -8.99 9.96 -17.74
C ASP A 173 -7.78 10.91 -17.63
N ALA A 174 -7.35 11.22 -16.40
CA ALA A 174 -6.17 12.01 -16.09
C ALA A 174 -5.15 11.16 -15.31
N ASP A 175 -3.86 11.54 -15.38
CA ASP A 175 -2.75 10.93 -14.60
C ASP A 175 -2.96 10.98 -13.06
N VAL A 176 -4.05 11.60 -12.58
CA VAL A 176 -4.38 11.84 -11.18
C VAL A 176 -5.85 11.49 -10.92
N CYS A 177 -6.09 10.65 -9.90
CA CYS A 177 -7.40 10.33 -9.38
C CYS A 177 -7.66 11.15 -8.10
N SER A 178 -8.85 11.74 -7.99
CA SER A 178 -9.26 12.47 -6.79
C SER A 178 -9.59 11.49 -5.67
N CYS A 179 -8.91 11.61 -4.53
CA CYS A 179 -9.16 10.77 -3.36
C CYS A 179 -10.61 10.90 -2.85
N ALA A 180 -11.18 12.11 -2.89
CA ALA A 180 -12.56 12.35 -2.44
C ALA A 180 -13.56 11.58 -3.32
N GLN A 181 -13.40 11.64 -4.64
CA GLN A 181 -14.27 10.90 -5.57
C GLN A 181 -14.13 9.38 -5.38
N LEU A 182 -12.90 8.90 -5.20
CA LEU A 182 -12.66 7.48 -4.96
C LEU A 182 -13.31 7.02 -3.65
N LEU A 183 -13.18 7.79 -2.57
CA LEU A 183 -13.82 7.49 -1.29
C LEU A 183 -15.34 7.49 -1.38
N ASP A 184 -15.93 8.44 -2.11
CA ASP A 184 -17.38 8.50 -2.34
C ASP A 184 -17.87 7.26 -3.10
N GLU A 185 -17.12 6.76 -4.09
CA GLU A 185 -17.45 5.53 -4.82
C GLU A 185 -17.28 4.28 -3.97
N MET A 186 -16.24 4.23 -3.12
CA MET A 186 -16.03 3.13 -2.17
C MET A 186 -17.21 3.04 -1.19
N GLN A 187 -17.68 4.16 -0.65
CA GLN A 187 -18.80 4.20 0.31
C GLN A 187 -20.12 3.66 -0.26
N LYS A 188 -20.28 3.65 -1.59
CA LYS A 188 -21.46 3.11 -2.28
C LYS A 188 -21.42 1.59 -2.45
N GLN A 189 -20.30 0.94 -2.12
CA GLN A 189 -20.13 -0.49 -2.29
C GLN A 189 -20.61 -1.27 -1.05
N ASP A 190 -21.28 -2.40 -1.27
CA ASP A 190 -21.80 -3.25 -0.18
C ASP A 190 -20.70 -3.79 0.75
N TRP A 191 -19.47 -3.93 0.25
CA TRP A 191 -18.32 -4.38 1.03
C TRP A 191 -17.71 -3.31 1.96
N TYR A 192 -18.07 -2.03 1.76
CA TYR A 192 -17.43 -0.91 2.45
C TYR A 192 -17.53 -0.95 3.98
N PRO A 193 -18.68 -1.30 4.59
CA PRO A 193 -18.77 -1.41 6.05
C PRO A 193 -17.81 -2.45 6.62
N GLY A 194 -17.66 -3.60 5.94
CA GLY A 194 -16.71 -4.65 6.33
C GLY A 194 -15.26 -4.18 6.22
N PHE A 195 -14.92 -3.50 5.13
CA PHE A 195 -13.61 -2.89 4.94
C PHE A 195 -13.30 -1.85 6.03
N ALA A 196 -14.23 -0.95 6.34
CA ALA A 196 -14.05 0.06 7.38
C ALA A 196 -13.84 -0.57 8.78
N ALA A 197 -14.55 -1.66 9.09
CA ALA A 197 -14.33 -2.43 10.31
C ALA A 197 -12.94 -3.06 10.33
N ASN A 198 -12.45 -3.58 9.21
CA ASN A 198 -11.10 -4.14 9.10
C ASN A 198 -10.00 -3.08 9.32
N LEU A 199 -10.17 -1.86 8.79
CA LEU A 199 -9.26 -0.74 9.07
C LEU A 199 -9.19 -0.44 10.57
N GLN A 200 -10.36 -0.38 11.23
CA GLN A 200 -10.44 -0.15 12.68
C GLN A 200 -9.78 -1.28 13.48
N ASN A 201 -10.07 -2.54 13.12
CA ASN A 201 -9.49 -3.71 13.77
C ASN A 201 -7.97 -3.76 13.61
N PHE A 202 -7.46 -3.47 12.40
CA PHE A 202 -6.04 -3.39 12.14
C PHE A 202 -5.37 -2.32 13.01
N HIS A 203 -5.93 -1.11 13.03
CA HIS A 203 -5.45 -0.02 13.87
C HIS A 203 -5.44 -0.42 15.36
N GLN A 204 -6.52 -1.00 15.87
CA GLN A 204 -6.61 -1.46 17.26
C GLN A 204 -5.64 -2.59 17.59
N SER A 205 -5.33 -3.47 16.64
CA SER A 205 -4.37 -4.56 16.84
C SER A 205 -2.92 -4.05 16.93
N ARG A 206 -2.63 -2.90 16.31
CA ARG A 206 -1.31 -2.30 16.25
C ARG A 206 -1.05 -1.29 17.38
N TYR A 207 -2.09 -0.59 17.83
CA TYR A 207 -1.98 0.53 18.79
C TYR A 207 -2.65 0.23 20.15
N PRO A 208 -2.03 0.65 21.28
CA PRO A 208 -0.88 1.54 21.38
C PRO A 208 0.45 0.87 20.99
N LEU A 209 1.25 1.59 20.21
CA LEU A 209 2.57 1.11 19.77
C LEU A 209 3.47 0.95 20.99
N SER A 210 4.04 -0.24 21.18
CA SER A 210 4.87 -0.55 22.34
C SER A 210 6.09 -1.39 21.99
N LYS A 211 7.11 -1.32 22.84
CA LYS A 211 8.31 -2.17 22.71
C LYS A 211 7.94 -3.66 22.70
N GLN A 212 7.01 -4.07 23.57
CA GLN A 212 6.56 -5.46 23.68
C GLN A 212 5.88 -5.92 22.40
N GLY A 213 4.92 -5.14 21.87
CA GLY A 213 4.24 -5.45 20.61
C GLY A 213 5.21 -5.57 19.44
N LEU A 214 6.12 -4.61 19.28
CA LEU A 214 7.14 -4.62 18.23
C LEU A 214 8.16 -5.77 18.35
N THR A 215 8.35 -6.33 19.56
CA THR A 215 9.31 -7.42 19.78
C THR A 215 8.66 -8.80 19.60
N ALA A 216 7.36 -8.93 19.90
CA ALA A 216 6.63 -10.19 19.84
C ALA A 216 6.44 -10.74 18.41
N GLU A 217 6.64 -9.90 17.39
CA GLU A 217 6.37 -10.27 16.00
C GLU A 217 7.47 -11.09 15.32
N LEU A 218 8.61 -11.36 15.99
CA LEU A 218 9.68 -12.20 15.44
C LEU A 218 10.20 -13.20 16.48
N PRO A 219 10.61 -14.41 16.07
CA PRO A 219 11.39 -15.30 16.92
C PRO A 219 12.60 -14.55 17.47
N GLU A 220 13.04 -14.89 18.70
CA GLU A 220 14.31 -14.40 19.21
C GLU A 220 15.41 -14.73 18.19
N MET A 221 15.91 -13.70 17.51
CA MET A 221 17.07 -13.84 16.66
C MET A 221 18.23 -14.24 17.56
N ALA A 222 18.65 -15.50 17.46
CA ALA A 222 19.86 -16.03 18.08
C ALA A 222 21.11 -15.31 17.56
#